data_AF-K1DWE6-F1
#
_entry.id   AF-K1DWE6-F1
#
_cell.length_a   1.000
_cell.length_b   1.000
_cell.length_c   1.000
_cell.angle_alpha   90.00
_cell.angle_beta   90.00
_cell.angle_gamma   90.00
#
_symmetry.space_group_name_H-M   'P 1'
#
loop_
_entity.id
_entity.type
_entity.pdbx_description
1 polymer ?
#
loop_
_entity_poly.entity_id
_entity_poly.type
_entity_poly.pdbx_seq_one_letter_code
_entity_poly.pdbx_strand_id
1 'polypeptide(L)'
;MGRAGWVAGLATVALAVGTGVAVGQSGGSHPATVPAGSVTLTSCHILLPADGYPRAERSSHRACIGIERVSVDSRGWVVITATDSSPVITVQVTANEYAASRGLLVGASGGSPTIRVPVVDTKTGTTLNVRWSGHRARFGTSSGFWVHVTRDAS
;
A
#
# COMPACT_ATOMS: atom_id res chain seq x y z
N MET A 1 26.32 -8.49 -71.67
CA MET A 1 27.15 -7.27 -71.78
C MET A 1 26.59 -6.29 -70.75
N GLY A 2 27.14 -6.19 -69.53
CA GLY A 2 28.37 -5.48 -69.17
C GLY A 2 28.01 -4.10 -68.59
N ARG A 3 27.69 -4.01 -67.28
CA ARG A 3 28.52 -3.44 -66.18
C ARG A 3 28.90 -1.96 -66.33
N ALA A 4 28.38 -1.11 -65.43
CA ALA A 4 29.10 -0.10 -64.62
C ALA A 4 28.03 0.72 -63.86
N GLY A 5 27.97 0.82 -62.53
CA GLY A 5 29.04 0.74 -61.53
C GLY A 5 29.29 2.14 -60.97
N TRP A 6 28.39 2.63 -60.10
CA TRP A 6 28.67 3.80 -59.26
C TRP A 6 28.99 3.35 -57.84
N VAL A 7 30.05 3.98 -57.34
CA VAL A 7 30.86 3.60 -56.19
C VAL A 7 30.37 4.34 -54.94
N ALA A 8 30.49 3.63 -53.82
CA ALA A 8 30.73 4.08 -52.46
C ALA A 8 29.74 5.03 -51.77
N GLY A 9 29.18 4.51 -50.70
CA GLY A 9 28.68 5.26 -49.55
C GLY A 9 28.29 4.30 -48.45
N LEU A 10 29.27 3.59 -47.85
CA LEU A 10 29.05 2.83 -46.62
C LEU A 10 28.74 3.82 -45.49
N ALA A 11 27.45 4.06 -45.24
CA ALA A 11 26.98 4.74 -44.05
C ALA A 11 27.09 3.77 -42.86
N THR A 12 28.14 3.92 -42.05
CA THR A 12 28.21 3.32 -40.73
C THR A 12 27.13 3.97 -39.84
N VAL A 13 26.02 3.26 -39.65
CA VAL A 13 25.05 3.58 -38.59
C VAL A 13 25.68 3.20 -37.27
N ALA A 14 26.19 4.19 -36.54
CA ALA A 14 26.57 4.04 -35.15
C ALA A 14 25.29 3.89 -34.31
N LEU A 15 24.99 2.66 -33.89
CA LEU A 15 24.03 2.39 -32.80
C LEU A 15 24.70 2.79 -31.48
N ALA A 16 24.61 4.07 -31.15
CA ALA A 16 25.06 4.61 -29.88
C ALA A 16 23.87 4.83 -28.93
N VAL A 17 23.83 3.97 -27.92
CA VAL A 17 23.39 4.20 -26.54
C VAL A 17 21.90 4.49 -26.32
N GLY A 18 21.28 3.59 -25.57
CA GLY A 18 19.87 3.62 -25.20
C GLY A 18 19.41 4.92 -24.56
N THR A 19 18.13 5.18 -24.77
CA THR A 19 17.32 6.20 -24.12
C THR A 19 17.36 6.03 -22.60
N GLY A 20 18.34 6.65 -21.95
CA GLY A 20 18.26 6.98 -20.54
C GLY A 20 17.30 8.14 -20.38
N VAL A 21 16.04 7.87 -20.05
CA VAL A 21 15.16 8.91 -19.51
C VAL A 21 15.78 9.40 -18.21
N ALA A 22 16.32 10.62 -18.22
CA ALA A 22 16.68 11.32 -17.01
C ALA A 22 15.39 11.68 -16.28
N VAL A 23 14.95 10.84 -15.34
CA VAL A 23 14.01 11.27 -14.31
C VAL A 23 14.77 12.24 -13.41
N GLY A 24 14.53 13.54 -13.62
CA GLY A 24 14.99 14.58 -12.73
C GLY A 24 14.45 14.29 -11.33
N GLN A 25 15.33 13.91 -10.41
CA GLN A 25 15.04 13.94 -8.99
C GLN A 25 14.96 15.41 -8.60
N SER A 26 13.75 15.95 -8.55
CA SER A 26 13.47 17.18 -7.82
C SER A 26 13.86 16.93 -6.37
N GLY A 27 14.96 17.56 -5.95
CA GLY A 27 15.43 17.59 -4.57
C GLY A 27 14.39 18.25 -3.67
N GLY A 28 13.47 17.44 -3.15
CA GLY A 28 12.75 17.74 -1.94
C GLY A 28 13.63 17.32 -0.77
N SER A 29 13.93 18.26 0.12
CA SER A 29 14.64 18.01 1.37
C SER A 29 13.89 16.98 2.21
N HIS A 30 14.15 15.69 1.99
CA HIS A 30 13.73 14.65 2.90
C HIS A 30 14.61 14.77 4.16
N PRO A 31 14.05 15.05 5.34
CA PRO A 31 14.84 14.99 6.57
C PRO A 31 15.36 13.55 6.72
N ALA A 32 16.68 13.40 6.71
CA ALA A 32 17.38 12.12 6.80
C ALA A 32 17.18 11.42 8.16
N THR A 33 16.63 12.13 9.14
CA THR A 33 16.39 11.64 10.49
C THR A 33 15.19 12.38 11.06
N VAL A 34 14.17 11.64 11.47
CA VAL A 34 13.07 12.14 12.29
C VAL A 34 13.57 12.12 13.75
N PRO A 35 13.75 13.28 14.42
CA PRO A 35 14.19 13.31 15.83
C PRO A 35 13.28 12.46 16.72
N ALA A 36 13.84 11.77 17.72
CA ALA A 36 13.03 11.08 18.72
C ALA A 36 12.08 12.09 19.41
N GLY A 37 10.78 11.80 19.42
CA GLY A 37 9.75 12.71 19.95
C GLY A 37 9.16 13.69 18.93
N SER A 38 9.61 13.68 17.68
CA SER A 38 9.01 14.49 16.60
C SER A 38 7.91 13.76 15.81
N VAL A 39 7.61 12.51 16.15
CA VAL A 39 6.55 11.73 15.52
C VAL A 39 5.71 10.92 16.49
N THR A 40 4.43 10.79 16.15
CA THR A 40 3.49 9.88 16.80
C THR A 40 3.29 8.63 15.94
N LEU A 41 3.27 7.46 16.58
CA LEU A 41 3.03 6.17 15.92
C LEU A 41 1.63 5.63 16.23
N THR A 42 0.87 5.31 15.20
CA THR A 42 -0.32 4.43 15.29
C THR A 42 0.06 3.07 14.71
N SER A 43 -0.22 1.99 15.43
CA SER A 43 0.07 0.64 14.94
C SER A 43 -0.93 -0.36 15.48
N CYS A 44 -1.39 -1.28 14.63
CA CYS A 44 -2.32 -2.32 15.03
C CYS A 44 -2.37 -3.45 14.01
N HIS A 45 -2.73 -4.65 14.47
CA HIS A 45 -3.20 -5.71 13.59
C HIS A 45 -4.73 -5.63 13.47
N ILE A 46 -5.23 -5.59 12.23
CA ILE A 46 -6.65 -5.60 11.93
C ILE A 46 -7.05 -6.96 11.38
N LEU A 47 -7.95 -7.64 12.10
CA LEU A 47 -8.52 -8.91 11.64
C LEU A 47 -9.62 -8.66 10.61
N LEU A 48 -9.65 -9.49 9.58
CA LEU A 48 -10.68 -9.56 8.54
C LEU A 48 -11.47 -10.87 8.69
N PRO A 49 -12.40 -10.94 9.65
CA PRO A 49 -13.22 -12.14 9.81
C PRO A 49 -14.17 -12.37 8.64
N ALA A 50 -14.54 -13.62 8.47
CA ALA A 50 -15.62 -14.03 7.58
C ALA A 50 -17.00 -13.50 8.01
N ASP A 51 -17.17 -12.91 9.19
CA ASP A 51 -18.42 -12.28 9.65
C ASP A 51 -18.67 -10.89 9.02
N GLY A 52 -17.64 -10.27 8.42
CA GLY A 52 -17.74 -8.98 7.74
C GLY A 52 -17.52 -7.75 8.62
N TYR A 53 -17.08 -7.94 9.86
CA TYR A 53 -16.82 -6.89 10.83
C TYR A 53 -15.33 -6.85 11.21
N PRO A 54 -14.51 -6.07 10.48
CA PRO A 54 -13.10 -5.92 10.80
C PRO A 54 -12.89 -5.37 12.21
N ARG A 55 -11.88 -5.88 12.90
CA ARG A 55 -11.64 -5.52 14.31
C ARG A 55 -10.15 -5.34 14.59
N ALA A 56 -9.84 -4.32 15.38
CA ALA A 56 -8.51 -4.14 15.95
C ALA A 56 -8.22 -5.28 16.94
N GLU A 57 -7.15 -6.01 16.71
CA GLU A 57 -6.74 -7.12 17.56
C GLU A 57 -5.91 -6.59 18.74
N ARG A 58 -6.57 -6.43 19.89
CA ARG A 58 -5.95 -5.98 21.14
C ARG A 58 -5.64 -7.20 22.01
N SER A 59 -4.46 -7.79 21.86
CA SER A 59 -3.99 -8.87 22.73
C SER A 59 -2.65 -8.51 23.38
N SER A 60 -2.26 -9.20 24.44
CA SER A 60 -0.98 -8.96 25.14
C SER A 60 0.25 -9.11 24.24
N HIS A 61 0.13 -9.84 23.13
CA HIS A 61 1.20 -10.05 22.14
C HIS A 61 1.06 -9.15 20.90
N ARG A 62 -0.06 -8.42 20.77
CA ARG A 62 -0.37 -7.55 19.63
C ARG A 62 -0.97 -6.25 20.17
N ALA A 63 -0.11 -5.32 20.56
CA ALA A 63 -0.54 -4.02 21.03
C ALA A 63 -1.12 -3.21 19.86
N CYS A 64 -2.37 -2.75 20.01
CA CYS A 64 -2.96 -1.76 19.11
C CYS A 64 -2.95 -0.39 19.78
N ILE A 65 -2.20 0.54 19.18
CA ILE A 65 -1.99 1.90 19.66
C ILE A 65 -2.54 2.90 18.65
N GLY A 66 -3.10 4.01 19.15
CA GLY A 66 -3.52 5.14 18.32
C GLY A 66 -4.76 4.91 17.45
N ILE A 67 -5.51 3.80 17.62
CA ILE A 67 -6.76 3.54 16.89
C ILE A 67 -7.98 3.76 17.78
N GLU A 68 -8.81 4.71 17.40
CA GLU A 68 -10.10 4.98 18.03
C GLU A 68 -11.15 3.95 17.58
N ARG A 69 -11.26 3.74 16.27
CA ARG A 69 -12.35 2.95 15.67
C ARG A 69 -11.89 2.23 14.41
N VAL A 70 -12.45 1.04 14.21
CA VAL A 70 -12.39 0.29 12.94
C VAL A 70 -13.81 0.11 12.45
N SER A 71 -14.06 0.45 11.19
CA SER A 71 -15.37 0.31 10.55
C SER A 71 -15.22 -0.06 9.08
N VAL A 72 -16.32 -0.01 8.33
CA VAL A 72 -16.35 -0.33 6.90
C VAL A 72 -17.16 0.75 6.19
N ASP A 73 -16.66 1.29 5.07
CA ASP A 73 -17.40 2.30 4.29
C ASP A 73 -18.45 1.66 3.35
N SER A 74 -19.17 2.50 2.60
CA SER A 74 -20.19 2.08 1.63
C SER A 74 -19.64 1.26 0.46
N ARG A 75 -18.34 1.37 0.16
CA ARG A 75 -17.65 0.56 -0.86
C ARG A 75 -17.22 -0.79 -0.32
N GLY A 76 -17.35 -1.01 0.98
CA GLY A 76 -16.89 -2.22 1.65
C GLY A 76 -15.40 -2.19 1.96
N TRP A 77 -14.77 -1.02 2.00
CA TRP A 77 -13.36 -0.90 2.40
C TRP A 77 -13.27 -0.75 3.90
N VAL A 78 -12.19 -1.28 4.49
CA VAL A 78 -11.94 -1.09 5.91
C VAL A 78 -11.57 0.35 6.16
N VAL A 79 -12.11 0.94 7.22
CA VAL A 79 -11.86 2.32 7.61
C VAL A 79 -11.30 2.33 9.02
N ILE A 80 -10.12 2.91 9.17
CA ILE A 80 -9.42 3.04 10.45
C ILE A 80 -9.45 4.52 10.82
N THR A 81 -10.01 4.83 11.98
CA THR A 81 -9.99 6.17 12.57
C THR A 81 -8.92 6.19 13.66
N ALA A 82 -7.88 6.99 13.45
CA ALA A 82 -6.84 7.20 14.45
C ALA A 82 -7.31 8.19 15.52
N THR A 83 -6.78 8.06 16.74
CA THR A 83 -7.02 9.03 17.83
C THR A 83 -6.31 10.36 17.58
N ASP A 84 -5.20 10.33 16.84
CA ASP A 84 -4.40 11.50 16.47
C ASP A 84 -4.75 11.94 15.04
N SER A 85 -5.03 13.24 14.88
CA SER A 85 -5.35 13.88 13.60
C SER A 85 -4.18 14.65 12.98
N SER A 86 -3.00 14.62 13.59
CA SER A 86 -1.78 15.25 13.08
C SER A 86 -1.43 14.79 11.66
N PRO A 87 -0.74 15.62 10.86
CA PRO A 87 -0.37 15.27 9.49
C PRO A 87 0.31 13.90 9.38
N VAL A 88 -0.08 13.13 8.35
CA VAL A 88 0.50 11.80 8.10
C VAL A 88 1.76 11.94 7.27
N ILE A 89 2.87 11.42 7.79
CA ILE A 89 4.13 11.26 7.05
C ILE A 89 4.08 10.00 6.19
N THR A 90 3.69 8.87 6.78
CA THR A 90 3.60 7.59 6.07
C THR A 90 2.49 6.70 6.61
N VAL A 91 1.89 5.92 5.72
CA VAL A 91 1.01 4.80 6.03
C VAL A 91 1.58 3.55 5.39
N GLN A 92 1.96 2.58 6.22
CA GLN A 92 2.33 1.26 5.78
C GLN A 92 1.23 0.27 6.16
N VAL A 93 0.78 -0.50 5.18
CA VAL A 93 -0.16 -1.61 5.41
C VAL A 93 0.44 -2.87 4.82
N THR A 94 0.36 -3.96 5.56
CA THR A 94 0.95 -5.23 5.12
C THR A 94 -0.01 -6.36 5.46
N ALA A 95 -0.41 -7.13 4.45
CA ALA A 95 -1.23 -8.32 4.65
C ALA A 95 -0.48 -9.29 5.57
N ASN A 96 -1.18 -9.90 6.51
CA ASN A 96 -0.56 -10.97 7.30
C ASN A 96 -0.36 -12.23 6.46
N GLU A 97 0.38 -13.20 6.99
CA GLU A 97 0.74 -14.46 6.31
C GLU A 97 -0.48 -15.25 5.81
N TYR A 98 -1.59 -15.20 6.55
CA TYR A 98 -2.84 -15.87 6.18
C TYR A 98 -3.55 -15.16 5.02
N ALA A 99 -3.58 -13.83 5.02
CA ALA A 99 -4.13 -13.04 3.93
C ALA A 99 -3.26 -13.15 2.67
N ALA A 100 -1.93 -13.04 2.83
CA ALA A 100 -0.96 -13.13 1.74
C ALA A 100 -1.02 -14.51 1.05
N SER A 101 -1.03 -15.60 1.82
CA SER A 101 -1.14 -16.98 1.27
C SER A 101 -2.44 -17.22 0.50
N ARG A 102 -3.48 -16.42 0.75
CA ARG A 102 -4.76 -16.48 0.02
C ARG A 102 -4.78 -15.64 -1.26
N GLY A 103 -3.70 -14.90 -1.53
CA GLY A 103 -3.59 -13.97 -2.64
C GLY A 103 -4.28 -12.64 -2.36
N LEU A 104 -4.26 -12.16 -1.11
CA LEU A 104 -4.84 -10.86 -0.77
C LEU A 104 -3.75 -9.81 -0.66
N LEU A 105 -3.94 -8.70 -1.38
CA LEU A 105 -3.17 -7.47 -1.21
C LEU A 105 -3.99 -6.46 -0.43
N VAL A 106 -3.30 -5.63 0.34
CA VAL A 106 -3.90 -4.51 1.06
C VAL A 106 -3.12 -3.25 0.71
N GLY A 107 -3.83 -2.15 0.57
CA GLY A 107 -3.23 -0.82 0.40
C GLY A 107 -3.93 0.16 1.33
N ALA A 108 -3.28 1.29 1.63
CA ALA A 108 -3.94 2.39 2.33
C ALA A 108 -4.19 3.56 1.39
N SER A 109 -5.27 4.29 1.64
CA SER A 109 -5.38 5.68 1.22
C SER A 109 -4.48 6.55 2.11
N GLY A 110 -3.97 7.65 1.54
CA GLY A 110 -3.58 8.78 2.37
C GLY A 110 -4.78 9.34 3.13
N GLY A 111 -4.55 9.98 4.29
CA GLY A 111 -5.60 10.66 5.03
C GLY A 111 -5.38 10.72 6.55
N SER A 112 -5.85 11.81 7.15
CA SER A 112 -5.92 12.02 8.59
C SER A 112 -7.29 12.57 8.97
N PRO A 113 -7.92 12.13 10.09
CA PRO A 113 -7.54 11.02 10.97
C PRO A 113 -7.95 9.65 10.41
N THR A 114 -8.59 9.62 9.25
CA THR A 114 -9.21 8.43 8.68
C THR A 114 -8.41 7.84 7.53
N ILE A 115 -8.09 6.55 7.63
CA ILE A 115 -7.35 5.78 6.63
C ILE A 115 -8.29 4.71 6.07
N ARG A 116 -8.38 4.61 4.75
CA ARG A 116 -9.18 3.58 4.08
C ARG A 116 -8.26 2.50 3.53
N VAL A 117 -8.60 1.25 3.76
CA VAL A 117 -7.81 0.09 3.37
C VAL A 117 -8.63 -0.80 2.45
N PRO A 118 -8.53 -0.62 1.11
CA PRO A 118 -9.03 -1.62 0.17
C PRO A 118 -8.24 -2.93 0.32
N VAL A 119 -8.96 -4.05 0.16
CA VAL A 119 -8.38 -5.39 0.05
C VAL A 119 -8.60 -5.86 -1.39
N VAL A 120 -7.56 -6.30 -2.07
CA VAL A 120 -7.61 -6.75 -3.47
C VAL A 120 -7.30 -8.24 -3.52
N ASP A 121 -8.12 -9.01 -4.23
CA ASP A 121 -7.83 -10.41 -4.55
C ASP A 121 -6.96 -10.48 -5.81
N THR A 122 -5.72 -10.93 -5.67
CA THR A 122 -4.77 -11.01 -6.79
C THR A 122 -5.15 -12.06 -7.82
N LYS A 123 -5.99 -13.04 -7.44
CA LYS A 123 -6.43 -14.07 -8.38
C LYS A 123 -7.43 -13.54 -9.40
N THR A 124 -8.24 -12.56 -8.99
CA THR A 124 -9.31 -12.00 -9.83
C THR A 124 -9.05 -10.55 -10.22
N GLY A 125 -8.10 -9.87 -9.58
CA GLY A 125 -7.85 -8.43 -9.75
C GLY A 125 -8.91 -7.54 -9.10
N THR A 126 -9.85 -8.11 -8.35
CA THR A 126 -11.02 -7.39 -7.84
C THR A 126 -10.79 -6.88 -6.43
N THR A 127 -11.22 -5.64 -6.16
CA THR A 127 -11.30 -5.09 -4.81
C THR A 127 -12.48 -5.73 -4.06
N LEU A 128 -12.18 -6.37 -2.94
CA LEU A 128 -13.13 -7.09 -2.11
C LEU A 128 -13.90 -6.13 -1.19
N ASN A 129 -15.21 -6.09 -1.38
CA ASN A 129 -16.16 -5.58 -0.38
C ASN A 129 -16.24 -6.51 0.84
N VAL A 130 -15.77 -6.06 2.01
CA VAL A 130 -15.73 -6.89 3.22
C VAL A 130 -17.11 -7.23 3.80
N ARG A 131 -18.18 -6.50 3.43
CA ARG A 131 -19.55 -6.79 3.89
C ARG A 131 -20.21 -7.90 3.08
N TRP A 132 -19.78 -8.11 1.84
CA TRP A 132 -20.43 -9.06 0.94
C TRP A 132 -19.97 -10.51 1.24
N SER A 133 -20.93 -11.39 1.53
CA SER A 133 -20.68 -12.81 1.85
C SER A 133 -19.82 -13.55 0.82
N GLY A 134 -20.04 -13.32 -0.48
CA GLY A 134 -19.25 -13.96 -1.54
C GLY A 134 -17.76 -13.60 -1.47
N HIS A 135 -17.45 -12.35 -1.14
CA HIS A 135 -16.08 -11.89 -0.93
C HIS A 135 -15.50 -12.34 0.41
N ARG A 136 -16.32 -12.41 1.47
CA ARG A 136 -15.88 -12.83 2.82
C ARG A 136 -15.29 -14.23 2.85
N ALA A 137 -15.75 -15.12 1.96
CA ALA A 137 -15.17 -16.46 1.79
C ALA A 137 -13.65 -16.43 1.47
N ARG A 138 -13.14 -15.31 0.93
CA ARG A 138 -11.71 -15.14 0.62
C ARG A 138 -10.86 -14.89 1.86
N PHE A 139 -11.40 -14.29 2.93
CA PHE A 139 -10.61 -13.95 4.12
C PHE A 139 -10.32 -15.17 5.02
N GLY A 140 -11.23 -16.13 5.16
CA GLY A 140 -11.04 -17.23 6.11
C GLY A 140 -11.02 -16.73 7.57
N THR A 141 -10.45 -17.52 8.49
CA THR A 141 -10.56 -17.28 9.95
C THR A 141 -9.50 -16.35 10.53
N SER A 142 -8.30 -16.33 9.95
CA SER A 142 -7.12 -15.66 10.53
C SER A 142 -6.54 -14.56 9.64
N SER A 143 -7.17 -14.25 8.50
CA SER A 143 -6.69 -13.16 7.64
C SER A 143 -6.83 -11.82 8.31
N GLY A 144 -5.88 -10.95 7.99
CA GLY A 144 -5.83 -9.60 8.50
C GLY A 144 -4.68 -8.85 7.85
N PHE A 145 -4.37 -7.70 8.43
CA PHE A 145 -3.23 -6.91 8.01
C PHE A 145 -2.68 -6.09 9.19
N TRP A 146 -1.40 -5.79 9.11
CA TRP A 146 -0.76 -4.82 9.98
C TRP A 146 -0.89 -3.43 9.36
N VAL A 147 -1.20 -2.45 10.20
CA VAL A 147 -1.14 -1.03 9.83
C VAL A 147 -0.13 -0.33 10.72
N HIS A 148 0.68 0.52 10.13
CA HIS A 148 1.59 1.44 10.80
C HIS A 148 1.42 2.83 10.18
N VAL A 149 1.17 3.83 11.01
CA VAL A 149 1.01 5.23 10.59
C VAL A 149 2.00 6.05 11.39
N THR A 150 2.85 6.78 10.69
CA THR A 150 3.73 7.77 11.30
C THR A 150 3.16 9.14 11.02
N ARG A 151 3.03 9.96 12.06
CA ARG A 151 2.51 11.33 12.01
C ARG A 151 3.52 12.27 12.61
N ASP A 152 3.49 13.54 12.22
CA ASP A 152 4.19 14.58 12.96
C ASP A 152 3.69 14.59 14.42
N ALA A 153 4.60 14.74 15.38
CA ALA A 153 4.25 15.03 16.76
C ALA A 153 4.11 16.55 16.87
N SER A 154 2.87 17.02 16.96
CA SER A 154 2.54 18.42 17.26
C SER A 154 2.77 18.75 18.71
#